data_AF-A0A7R6X4I8-F1
#
_entry.id   AF-A0A7R6X4I8-F1
#
_cell.length_a   1.000
_cell.length_b   1.000
_cell.length_c   1.000
_cell.angle_alpha   90.00
_cell.angle_beta   90.00
_cell.angle_gamma   90.00
#
_symmetry.space_group_name_H-M   'P 1'
#
loop_
_entity.id
_entity.type
_entity.pdbx_description
1 polymer ?
#
loop_
_entity_poly.entity_id
_entity_poly.type
_entity_poly.pdbx_seq_one_letter_code
_entity_poly.pdbx_strand_id
1 'polypeptide(L)'
;MHKTIQGYSIYQIALHWIIALLVLFQVFYGETMTIVVDAAGEGQTVSASDQLLASAHYWVGIAIIGFVLLRLILRLFHGAPAPAGDNPRWMQLAAHASHGLFYLLLLATPIVGLLAFYLGDPWGDIHSLNKPAFIILIGIHAVAALYHQFWLRDGTLRRMISPA
;
A
#
# COMPACT_ATOMS: atom_id res chain seq x y z
N MET A 1 -16.48 -19.19 23.47
CA MET A 1 -16.14 -19.88 22.21
C MET A 1 -15.14 -19.02 21.44
N HIS A 2 -13.88 -19.43 21.33
CA HIS A 2 -12.91 -18.76 20.45
C HIS A 2 -13.26 -19.16 19.01
N LYS A 3 -13.81 -18.25 18.22
CA LYS A 3 -14.10 -18.51 16.80
C LYS A 3 -12.77 -18.63 16.08
N THR A 4 -12.37 -19.85 15.71
CA THR A 4 -11.16 -20.07 14.90
C THR A 4 -11.42 -19.52 13.51
N ILE A 5 -10.72 -18.44 13.16
CA ILE A 5 -10.87 -17.80 11.84
C ILE A 5 -10.11 -18.63 10.81
N GLN A 6 -10.87 -19.34 9.97
CA GLN A 6 -10.35 -20.27 8.96
C GLN A 6 -9.67 -19.55 7.77
N GLY A 7 -10.01 -18.27 7.52
CA GLY A 7 -9.41 -17.47 6.46
C GLY A 7 -9.97 -16.04 6.42
N TYR A 8 -9.50 -15.24 5.46
CA TYR A 8 -9.97 -13.86 5.29
C TYR A 8 -11.34 -13.82 4.62
N SER A 9 -12.16 -12.83 4.98
CA SER A 9 -13.42 -12.57 4.28
C SER A 9 -13.17 -11.99 2.88
N ILE A 10 -14.15 -12.12 1.99
CA ILE A 10 -14.07 -11.53 0.64
C ILE A 10 -13.83 -10.00 0.68
N TYR A 11 -14.35 -9.31 1.70
CA TYR A 11 -14.13 -7.87 1.88
C TYR A 11 -12.67 -7.55 2.25
N GLN A 12 -12.04 -8.36 3.12
CA GLN A 12 -10.64 -8.18 3.48
C GLN A 12 -9.71 -8.44 2.28
N ILE A 13 -10.04 -9.44 1.47
CA ILE A 13 -9.33 -9.79 0.23
C ILE A 13 -9.52 -8.69 -0.82
N ALA A 14 -10.75 -8.26 -1.07
CA ALA A 14 -11.03 -7.20 -2.05
C ALA A 14 -10.31 -5.90 -1.69
N LEU A 15 -10.36 -5.48 -0.43
CA LEU A 15 -9.61 -4.31 0.03
C LEU A 15 -8.10 -4.45 -0.14
N HIS A 16 -7.55 -5.67 0.03
CA HIS A 16 -6.13 -5.90 -0.25
C HIS A 16 -5.80 -5.55 -1.69
N TRP A 17 -6.51 -6.16 -2.64
CA TRP A 17 -6.19 -6.02 -4.05
C TRP A 17 -6.51 -4.64 -4.59
N ILE A 18 -7.59 -4.01 -4.13
CA ILE A 18 -7.90 -2.62 -4.46
C ILE A 18 -6.73 -1.71 -4.01
N ILE A 19 -6.32 -1.79 -2.74
CA ILE A 19 -5.21 -0.96 -2.25
C ILE A 19 -3.92 -1.27 -3.00
N ALA A 20 -3.61 -2.54 -3.26
CA ALA A 20 -2.41 -2.93 -4.00
C ALA A 20 -2.40 -2.33 -5.42
N LEU A 21 -3.52 -2.37 -6.14
CA LEU A 21 -3.64 -1.77 -7.48
C LEU A 21 -3.52 -0.24 -7.45
N LEU A 22 -4.14 0.42 -6.47
CA LEU A 22 -4.01 1.87 -6.29
C LEU A 22 -2.57 2.27 -5.96
N VAL A 23 -1.88 1.50 -5.11
CA VAL A 23 -0.47 1.74 -4.78
C VAL A 23 0.44 1.51 -5.99
N LEU A 24 0.18 0.47 -6.80
CA LEU A 24 0.91 0.26 -8.05
C LEU A 24 0.72 1.46 -8.99
N PHE A 25 -0.51 1.96 -9.16
CA PHE A 25 -0.77 3.18 -9.91
C PHE A 25 0.08 4.34 -9.38
N GLN A 26 0.15 4.55 -8.06
CA GLN A 26 0.96 5.62 -7.48
C GLN A 26 2.45 5.47 -7.76
N VAL A 27 2.99 4.25 -7.68
CA VAL A 27 4.41 3.99 -7.95
C VAL A 27 4.76 4.28 -9.42
N PHE A 28 3.87 3.94 -10.35
CA PHE A 28 4.12 4.15 -11.79
C PHE A 28 3.90 5.59 -12.23
N TYR A 29 2.88 6.28 -11.73
CA TYR A 29 2.45 7.58 -12.25
C TYR A 29 2.65 8.75 -11.29
N GLY A 30 3.15 8.52 -10.08
CA GLY A 30 3.29 9.59 -9.07
C GLY A 30 4.27 10.70 -9.45
N GLU A 31 5.28 10.43 -10.30
CA GLU A 31 6.25 11.43 -10.76
C GLU A 31 5.60 12.56 -11.58
N THR A 32 4.44 12.31 -12.17
CA THR A 32 3.71 13.34 -12.92
C THR A 32 3.27 14.50 -12.03
N MET A 33 3.03 14.28 -10.73
CA MET A 33 2.73 15.38 -9.81
C MET A 33 3.90 16.36 -9.71
N THR A 34 5.14 15.85 -9.62
CA THR A 34 6.35 16.69 -9.60
C THR A 34 6.49 17.51 -10.88
N ILE A 35 6.29 16.88 -12.05
CA ILE A 35 6.32 17.57 -13.35
C ILE A 35 5.34 18.76 -13.37
N VAL A 36 4.12 18.56 -12.88
CA VAL A 36 3.08 19.61 -12.87
C VAL A 36 3.38 20.71 -11.87
N VAL A 37 3.86 20.37 -10.68
CA VAL A 37 4.22 21.36 -9.64
C VAL A 37 5.41 22.22 -10.08
N ASP A 38 6.45 21.61 -10.63
CA ASP A 38 7.65 22.30 -11.09
C ASP A 38 7.31 23.24 -12.27
N ALA A 39 6.57 22.74 -13.26
CA ALA A 39 6.13 23.54 -14.40
C ALA A 39 5.27 24.73 -13.95
N ALA A 40 4.38 24.56 -12.97
CA ALA A 40 3.58 25.65 -12.43
C ALA A 40 4.45 26.71 -11.73
N GLY A 41 5.48 26.30 -10.99
CA GLY A 41 6.46 27.22 -10.37
C GLY A 41 7.26 28.02 -11.39
N GLU A 42 7.54 27.44 -12.56
CA GLU A 42 8.26 28.08 -13.66
C GLU A 42 7.35 28.85 -14.64
N GLY A 43 6.03 28.84 -14.42
CA GLY A 43 5.07 29.47 -15.33
C GLY A 43 4.92 28.75 -16.68
N GLN A 44 5.29 27.47 -16.74
CA GLN A 44 5.19 26.61 -17.93
C GLN A 44 3.84 25.87 -17.97
N THR A 45 3.49 25.41 -19.16
CA THR A 45 2.31 24.57 -19.37
C THR A 45 2.70 23.11 -19.51
N VAL A 46 1.82 22.20 -19.08
CA VAL A 46 1.99 20.75 -19.18
C VAL A 46 0.97 20.14 -20.15
N SER A 47 1.22 18.91 -20.59
CA SER A 47 0.26 18.19 -21.43
C SER A 47 -1.04 17.89 -20.67
N ALA A 48 -2.16 17.74 -21.39
CA ALA A 48 -3.43 17.36 -20.77
C ALA A 48 -3.36 15.99 -20.06
N SER A 49 -2.54 15.07 -20.57
CA SER A 49 -2.27 13.78 -19.94
C SER A 49 -1.52 13.94 -18.61
N ASP A 50 -0.54 14.83 -18.53
CA ASP A 50 0.20 15.06 -17.30
C ASP A 50 -0.71 15.68 -16.23
N GLN A 51 -1.52 16.66 -16.63
CA GLN A 51 -2.50 17.28 -15.74
C GLN A 51 -3.52 16.26 -15.21
N LEU A 52 -3.99 15.34 -16.07
CA LEU A 52 -4.92 14.28 -15.69
C LEU A 52 -4.28 13.30 -14.69
N LEU A 53 -3.05 12.84 -14.98
CA LEU A 53 -2.34 11.89 -14.12
C LEU A 53 -1.93 12.50 -12.78
N ALA A 54 -1.52 13.77 -12.74
CA ALA A 54 -1.28 14.49 -11.49
C ALA A 54 -2.57 14.65 -10.66
N SER A 55 -3.69 15.01 -11.30
CA SER A 55 -4.98 15.03 -10.63
C SER A 55 -5.38 13.64 -10.09
N ALA A 56 -5.17 12.60 -10.90
CA ALA A 56 -5.42 11.22 -10.48
C ALA A 56 -4.53 10.80 -9.30
N HIS A 57 -3.24 11.16 -9.30
CA HIS A 57 -2.31 10.92 -8.18
C HIS A 57 -2.87 11.51 -6.88
N TYR A 58 -3.34 12.77 -6.91
CA TYR A 58 -3.93 13.44 -5.75
C TYR A 58 -5.15 12.68 -5.20
N TRP A 59 -6.14 12.40 -6.06
CA TRP A 59 -7.38 11.75 -5.63
C TRP A 59 -7.21 10.29 -5.24
N VAL A 60 -6.35 9.54 -5.95
CA VAL A 60 -6.00 8.16 -5.60
C VAL A 60 -5.26 8.13 -4.27
N GLY A 61 -4.44 9.13 -3.96
CA GLY A 61 -3.73 9.24 -2.68
C GLY A 61 -4.70 9.36 -1.51
N ILE A 62 -5.71 10.22 -1.63
CA ILE A 62 -6.80 10.36 -0.65
C ILE A 62 -7.61 9.06 -0.53
N ALA A 63 -7.93 8.41 -1.67
CA ALA A 63 -8.67 7.16 -1.67
C ALA A 63 -7.91 6.05 -0.91
N ILE A 64 -6.59 5.95 -1.07
CA ILE A 64 -5.75 4.99 -0.35
C ILE A 64 -5.89 5.16 1.17
N ILE A 65 -5.88 6.40 1.68
CA ILE A 65 -6.10 6.66 3.12
C ILE A 65 -7.43 6.05 3.56
N GLY A 66 -8.52 6.35 2.85
CA GLY A 66 -9.86 5.84 3.17
C GLY A 66 -9.93 4.32 3.16
N PHE A 67 -9.40 3.67 2.13
CA PHE A 67 -9.40 2.20 2.04
C PHE A 67 -8.51 1.53 3.08
N VAL A 68 -7.35 2.12 3.41
CA VAL A 68 -6.45 1.60 4.45
C VAL A 68 -7.09 1.71 5.83
N LEU A 69 -7.76 2.84 6.14
CA LEU A 69 -8.54 2.99 7.37
C LEU A 69 -9.66 1.95 7.45
N LEU A 70 -10.42 1.75 6.38
CA LEU A 70 -11.44 0.71 6.32
C LEU A 70 -10.85 -0.70 6.51
N ARG A 71 -9.70 -0.98 5.89
CA ARG A 71 -8.96 -2.24 6.08
C ARG A 71 -8.54 -2.44 7.53
N LEU A 72 -8.04 -1.40 8.20
CA LEU A 72 -7.65 -1.44 9.60
C LEU A 72 -8.87 -1.68 10.51
N ILE A 73 -9.97 -0.96 10.28
CA ILE A 73 -11.24 -1.15 10.98
C ILE A 73 -11.69 -2.61 10.85
N LEU A 74 -11.75 -3.16 9.63
CA LEU A 74 -12.15 -4.56 9.42
C LEU A 74 -11.18 -5.53 10.09
N ARG A 75 -9.88 -5.25 10.10
CA ARG A 75 -8.88 -6.09 10.79
C ARG A 75 -9.03 -6.04 12.31
N LEU A 76 -9.44 -4.91 12.89
CA LEU A 76 -9.69 -4.79 14.32
C LEU A 76 -10.94 -5.58 14.75
N PHE A 77 -12.02 -5.53 13.94
CA PHE A 77 -13.27 -6.22 14.26
C PHE A 77 -13.27 -7.72 13.91
N HIS A 78 -12.67 -8.09 12.78
CA HIS A 78 -12.66 -9.47 12.29
C HIS A 78 -11.34 -10.20 12.55
N GLY A 79 -10.32 -9.53 13.09
CA GLY A 79 -9.01 -10.14 13.29
C GLY A 79 -8.30 -10.53 11.98
N ALA A 80 -7.24 -11.32 12.15
CA ALA A 80 -6.54 -12.00 11.06
C ALA A 80 -6.51 -13.51 11.36
N PRO A 81 -6.58 -14.38 10.34
CA PRO A 81 -6.37 -15.81 10.50
C PRO A 81 -5.02 -16.11 11.16
N ALA A 82 -4.93 -17.24 11.86
CA ALA A 82 -3.66 -17.72 12.39
C ALA A 82 -2.63 -17.90 11.26
N PRO A 83 -1.32 -17.75 11.52
CA PRO A 83 -0.27 -17.98 10.52
C PRO A 83 -0.47 -19.30 9.78
N ALA A 84 -0.16 -19.32 8.48
CA ALA A 84 -0.24 -20.54 7.70
C ALA A 84 0.96 -21.43 8.06
N GLY A 85 0.70 -22.62 8.60
CA GLY A 85 1.76 -23.53 9.05
C GLY A 85 2.50 -23.07 10.30
N ASP A 86 3.46 -23.90 10.74
CA ASP A 86 4.31 -23.64 11.91
C ASP A 86 5.62 -22.96 11.49
N ASN A 87 5.50 -21.67 11.13
CA ASN A 87 6.64 -20.89 10.65
C ASN A 87 7.58 -20.49 11.80
N PRO A 88 8.91 -20.47 11.60
CA PRO A 88 9.86 -19.98 12.59
C PRO A 88 9.54 -18.56 13.07
N ARG A 89 9.84 -18.26 14.35
CA ARG A 89 9.49 -16.97 14.99
C ARG A 89 10.01 -15.75 14.23
N TRP A 90 11.18 -15.81 13.61
CA TRP A 90 11.75 -14.70 12.84
C TRP A 90 10.92 -14.37 11.59
N MET A 91 10.33 -15.40 10.94
CA MET A 91 9.48 -15.22 9.77
C MET A 91 8.14 -14.58 10.16
N GLN A 92 7.58 -15.01 11.30
CA GLN A 92 6.40 -14.37 11.87
C GLN A 92 6.69 -12.91 12.23
N LEU A 93 7.83 -12.62 12.86
CA LEU A 93 8.23 -11.25 13.20
C LEU A 93 8.40 -10.38 11.93
N ALA A 94 9.06 -10.91 10.89
CA ALA A 94 9.22 -10.21 9.61
C ALA A 94 7.86 -9.91 8.94
N ALA A 95 6.90 -10.85 8.99
CA ALA A 95 5.55 -10.63 8.49
C ALA A 95 4.81 -9.54 9.28
N HIS A 96 4.94 -9.50 10.61
CA HIS A 96 4.33 -8.45 11.43
C HIS A 96 4.99 -7.08 11.19
N ALA A 97 6.32 -7.04 11.11
CA ALA A 97 7.09 -5.83 10.86
C ALA A 97 6.78 -5.24 9.49
N SER A 98 6.77 -6.06 8.44
CA SER A 98 6.42 -5.62 7.09
C SER A 98 4.99 -5.09 7.01
N HIS A 99 4.00 -5.78 7.60
CA HIS A 99 2.63 -5.26 7.66
C HIS A 99 2.53 -3.93 8.43
N GLY A 100 3.20 -3.83 9.58
CA GLY A 100 3.26 -2.59 10.36
C GLY A 100 3.86 -1.43 9.56
N LEU A 101 4.96 -1.69 8.87
CA LEU A 101 5.63 -0.71 8.02
C LEU A 101 4.75 -0.30 6.83
N PHE A 102 4.06 -1.23 6.18
CA PHE A 102 3.08 -0.89 5.15
C PHE A 102 1.97 0.00 5.69
N TYR A 103 1.37 -0.33 6.83
CA TYR A 103 0.32 0.52 7.40
C TYR A 103 0.81 1.93 7.72
N LEU A 104 2.01 2.04 8.29
CA LEU A 104 2.63 3.33 8.55
C LEU A 104 2.84 4.12 7.25
N LEU A 105 3.50 3.53 6.26
CA LEU A 105 3.83 4.21 5.01
C LEU A 105 2.58 4.55 4.18
N LEU A 106 1.61 3.64 4.11
CA LEU A 106 0.37 3.84 3.34
C LEU A 106 -0.52 4.96 3.90
N LEU A 107 -0.39 5.28 5.18
CA LEU A 107 -1.07 6.42 5.80
C LEU A 107 -0.20 7.68 5.76
N ALA A 108 1.06 7.58 6.16
CA ALA A 108 1.95 8.74 6.26
C ALA A 108 2.25 9.37 4.90
N THR A 109 2.55 8.56 3.87
CA THR A 109 2.97 9.06 2.55
C THR A 109 1.94 9.98 1.88
N PRO A 110 0.65 9.59 1.74
CA PRO A 110 -0.34 10.49 1.15
C PRO A 110 -0.63 11.71 2.02
N ILE A 111 -0.53 11.61 3.36
CA ILE A 111 -0.63 12.78 4.25
C ILE A 111 0.52 13.76 3.98
N VAL A 112 1.76 13.27 3.87
CA VAL A 112 2.92 14.09 3.51
C VAL A 112 2.77 14.67 2.11
N GLY A 113 2.18 13.93 1.16
CA GLY A 113 1.87 14.45 -0.18
C GLY A 113 0.86 15.60 -0.15
N LEU A 114 -0.15 15.53 0.72
CA LEU A 114 -1.07 16.66 0.95
C LEU A 114 -0.33 17.85 1.57
N LEU A 115 0.55 17.63 2.54
CA LEU A 115 1.38 18.70 3.10
C LEU A 115 2.27 19.33 2.02
N ALA A 116 2.87 18.54 1.13
CA ALA A 116 3.64 19.03 -0.01
C ALA A 116 2.79 19.91 -0.92
N PHE A 117 1.57 19.48 -1.25
CA PHE A 117 0.68 20.24 -2.12
C PHE A 117 0.28 21.60 -1.53
N TYR A 118 0.06 21.68 -0.21
CA TYR A 118 -0.41 22.91 0.44
C TYR A 118 0.69 23.80 1.03
N LEU A 119 1.82 23.21 1.43
CA LEU A 119 2.89 23.89 2.17
C LEU A 119 4.21 23.94 1.39
N GLY A 120 4.34 23.19 0.29
CA GLY A 120 5.57 23.11 -0.49
C GLY A 120 6.69 22.39 0.27
N ASP A 121 7.92 22.82 0.05
CA ASP A 121 9.10 22.24 0.69
C ASP A 121 9.16 22.53 2.19
N PRO A 122 9.69 21.60 3.00
CA PRO A 122 10.44 20.39 2.62
C PRO A 122 9.57 19.14 2.39
N TRP A 123 8.25 19.27 2.40
CA TRP A 123 7.36 18.11 2.38
C TRP A 123 7.35 17.39 1.01
N GLY A 124 7.61 18.11 -0.08
CA GLY A 124 7.77 17.54 -1.42
C GLY A 124 8.94 16.55 -1.49
N ASP A 125 10.11 16.97 -1.02
CA ASP A 125 11.30 16.11 -0.92
C ASP A 125 11.03 14.86 -0.10
N ILE A 126 10.45 15.02 1.10
CA ILE A 126 10.12 13.89 1.98
C ILE A 126 9.13 12.93 1.30
N HIS A 127 8.13 13.47 0.57
CA HIS A 127 7.16 12.66 -0.16
C HIS A 127 7.85 11.82 -1.24
N SER A 128 8.76 12.42 -2.02
CA SER A 128 9.47 11.78 -3.12
C SER A 128 10.35 10.60 -2.67
N LEU A 129 10.96 10.71 -1.47
CA LEU A 129 11.80 9.66 -0.88
C LEU A 129 11.04 8.36 -0.56
N ASN A 130 9.70 8.40 -0.47
CA ASN A 130 8.91 7.22 -0.12
C ASN A 130 8.82 6.19 -1.26
N LYS A 131 8.95 6.62 -2.52
CA LYS A 131 8.79 5.72 -3.67
C LYS A 131 9.77 4.53 -3.66
N PRO A 132 11.10 4.73 -3.50
CA PRO A 132 12.05 3.62 -3.35
C PRO A 132 11.70 2.66 -2.21
N ALA A 133 11.28 3.20 -1.05
CA ALA A 133 10.90 2.39 0.10
C ALA A 133 9.70 1.48 -0.22
N PHE A 134 8.67 1.99 -0.89
CA PHE A 134 7.54 1.18 -1.35
C PHE A 134 7.97 0.11 -2.36
N ILE A 135 8.79 0.44 -3.36
CA ILE A 135 9.24 -0.53 -4.37
C ILE A 135 9.94 -1.71 -3.70
N ILE A 136 10.89 -1.43 -2.79
CA ILE A 136 11.64 -2.46 -2.07
C ILE A 136 10.68 -3.30 -1.21
N LEU A 137 9.80 -2.65 -0.44
CA LEU A 137 8.91 -3.35 0.49
C LEU A 137 7.86 -4.19 -0.24
N ILE A 138 7.28 -3.69 -1.34
CA ILE A 138 6.37 -4.43 -2.23
C ILE A 138 7.09 -5.62 -2.84
N GLY A 139 8.32 -5.43 -3.34
CA GLY A 139 9.12 -6.52 -3.90
C GLY A 139 9.38 -7.63 -2.89
N ILE A 140 9.87 -7.28 -1.70
CA ILE A 140 10.11 -8.25 -0.62
C ILE A 140 8.82 -8.97 -0.23
N HIS A 141 7.71 -8.22 -0.08
CA HIS A 141 6.41 -8.79 0.28
C HIS A 141 5.89 -9.78 -0.77
N ALA A 142 5.94 -9.41 -2.05
CA ALA A 142 5.51 -10.27 -3.15
C ALA A 142 6.39 -11.52 -3.25
N VAL A 143 7.72 -11.36 -3.21
CA VAL A 143 8.66 -12.50 -3.23
C VAL A 143 8.42 -13.44 -2.05
N ALA A 144 8.21 -12.91 -0.85
CA ALA A 144 7.88 -13.71 0.32
C ALA A 144 6.56 -14.48 0.10
N ALA A 145 5.51 -13.85 -0.43
CA ALA A 145 4.25 -14.52 -0.74
C ALA A 145 4.42 -15.65 -1.77
N LEU A 146 5.25 -15.44 -2.80
CA LEU A 146 5.58 -16.48 -3.78
C LEU A 146 6.42 -17.61 -3.17
N TYR A 147 7.36 -17.29 -2.28
CA TYR A 147 8.15 -18.28 -1.54
C TYR A 147 7.25 -19.16 -0.66
N HIS A 148 6.32 -18.55 0.08
CA HIS A 148 5.30 -19.28 0.85
C HIS A 148 4.44 -20.18 -0.04
N GLN A 149 4.07 -19.71 -1.24
CA GLN A 149 3.21 -20.47 -2.15
C GLN A 149 3.93 -21.67 -2.79
N PHE A 150 5.16 -21.49 -3.28
CA PHE A 150 5.83 -22.48 -4.12
C PHE A 150 6.82 -23.38 -3.38
N TRP A 151 7.53 -22.83 -2.37
CA TRP A 151 8.51 -23.57 -1.59
C TRP A 151 7.92 -24.13 -0.31
N LEU A 152 7.35 -23.29 0.55
CA LEU A 152 6.76 -23.75 1.81
C LEU A 152 5.41 -24.44 1.62
N ARG A 153 4.69 -24.08 0.56
CA ARG A 153 3.38 -24.63 0.18
C ARG A 153 2.37 -24.61 1.33
N ASP A 154 2.45 -23.59 2.19
CA ASP A 154 1.60 -23.45 3.38
C ASP A 154 0.23 -22.81 3.09
N GLY A 155 0.04 -22.33 1.86
CA GLY A 155 -1.20 -21.71 1.40
C GLY A 155 -1.39 -20.25 1.84
N THR A 156 -0.33 -19.56 2.30
CA THR A 156 -0.38 -18.13 2.68
C THR A 156 -1.00 -17.27 1.58
N LEU A 157 -0.48 -17.37 0.35
CA LEU A 157 -1.00 -16.58 -0.78
C LEU A 157 -2.43 -16.98 -1.15
N ARG A 158 -2.77 -18.27 -1.09
CA ARG A 158 -4.12 -18.77 -1.40
C ARG A 158 -5.20 -18.12 -0.54
N ARG A 159 -4.90 -17.84 0.74
CA ARG A 159 -5.82 -17.14 1.67
C ARG A 159 -6.08 -15.68 1.28
N MET A 160 -5.27 -15.10 0.40
CA MET A 160 -5.49 -13.77 -0.19
C MET A 160 -6.07 -13.82 -1.60
N ILE A 161 -6.35 -15.00 -2.16
CA ILE A 161 -6.96 -15.15 -3.49
C ILE A 161 -8.40 -15.62 -3.37
N SER A 162 -8.69 -16.50 -2.41
CA SER A 162 -10.02 -17.07 -2.22
C SER A 162 -10.44 -16.95 -0.76
N PRO A 163 -11.69 -16.53 -0.49
CA PRO A 163 -12.22 -16.55 0.87
C PRO A 163 -12.33 -17.99 1.38
N ALA A 164 -12.27 -18.14 2.71
CA ALA A 164 -12.53 -19.41 3.39
C ALA A 164 -14.02 -19.71 3.52
#